data_AF-A0A9E4ATZ3-F1
#
_entry.id   AF-A0A9E4ATZ3-F1
#
_cell.length_a   1.000
_cell.length_b   1.000
_cell.length_c   1.000
_cell.angle_alpha   90.00
_cell.angle_beta   90.00
_cell.angle_gamma   90.00
#
_symmetry.space_group_name_H-M   'P 1'
#
loop_
_entity.id
_entity.type
_entity.pdbx_description
1 polymer ?
#
loop_
_entity_poly.entity_id
_entity_poly.type
_entity_poly.pdbx_seq_one_letter_code
_entity_poly.pdbx_strand_id
1 'polypeptide(L)'
;MAESLLERMLSSSHLSGASASYIEAMYEQFLENANSVPEEWRDYFGTLAVRTSQGADIAHSTVIDHFERLGRNRFKAQVERESNEYISAHERKQIRVLELVNEYRSRGHRRAEIDPLGLLERSPCDELTL
;
A
#
# COMPACT_ATOMS: atom_id res chain seq x y z
N MET A 1 -28.96 -2.49 28.71
CA MET A 1 -29.20 -1.03 28.72
C MET A 1 -28.46 -0.47 27.53
N ALA A 2 -29.08 0.36 26.70
CA ALA A 2 -28.39 0.95 25.55
C ALA A 2 -27.41 2.02 26.06
N GLU A 3 -26.13 1.90 25.70
CA GLU A 3 -25.14 2.94 26.00
C GLU A 3 -25.56 4.26 25.35
N SER A 4 -25.49 5.35 26.11
CA SER A 4 -25.79 6.67 25.59
C SER A 4 -24.68 7.13 24.61
N LEU A 5 -25.04 7.96 23.64
CA LEU A 5 -24.08 8.54 22.69
C LEU A 5 -22.93 9.28 23.42
N LEU A 6 -23.26 9.92 24.54
CA LEU A 6 -22.32 10.67 25.37
C LEU A 6 -21.31 9.76 26.07
N GLU A 7 -21.75 8.64 26.65
CA GLU A 7 -20.84 7.63 27.24
C GLU A 7 -19.87 7.08 26.20
N ARG A 8 -20.36 6.83 24.98
CA ARG A 8 -19.51 6.34 23.88
C ARG A 8 -18.50 7.38 23.40
N MET A 9 -18.86 8.66 23.40
CA MET A 9 -17.93 9.73 23.04
C MET A 9 -16.86 9.94 24.12
N LEU A 10 -17.25 9.88 25.39
CA LEU A 10 -16.33 9.98 26.52
C LEU A 10 -15.35 8.80 26.54
N SER A 11 -15.84 7.58 26.28
CA SER A 11 -14.98 6.40 26.23
C SER A 11 -13.96 6.46 25.09
N SER A 12 -14.28 7.05 23.93
CA SER A 12 -13.31 7.23 22.84
C SER A 12 -12.46 8.51 22.92
N SER A 13 -12.75 9.42 23.86
CA SER A 13 -12.14 10.76 23.90
C SER A 13 -10.62 10.73 24.05
N HIS A 14 -10.09 9.75 24.79
CA HIS A 14 -8.66 9.55 25.01
C HIS A 14 -7.91 9.10 23.75
N LEU A 15 -8.63 8.58 22.74
CA LEU A 15 -8.11 8.21 21.42
C LEU A 15 -8.19 9.38 20.41
N SER A 16 -8.60 10.57 20.85
CA SER A 16 -8.73 11.72 19.94
C SER A 16 -7.37 12.15 19.38
N GLY A 17 -7.39 12.79 18.20
CA GLY A 17 -6.19 13.02 17.38
C GLY A 17 -5.01 13.74 18.07
N ALA A 18 -5.22 14.46 19.17
CA ALA A 18 -4.15 15.11 19.91
C ALA A 18 -3.22 14.12 20.64
N SER A 19 -3.71 12.94 21.03
CA SER A 19 -2.92 11.87 21.67
C SER A 19 -2.50 10.78 20.69
N ALA A 20 -2.83 10.92 19.40
CA ALA A 20 -2.61 9.87 18.40
C ALA A 20 -1.15 9.43 18.30
N SER A 21 -0.20 10.38 18.23
CA SER A 21 1.24 10.04 18.14
C SER A 21 1.76 9.30 19.37
N TYR A 22 1.24 9.60 20.55
CA TYR A 22 1.60 8.92 21.79
C TYR A 22 1.06 7.48 21.82
N ILE A 23 -0.20 7.30 21.43
CA ILE A 23 -0.83 5.98 21.36
C ILE A 23 -0.17 5.13 20.28
N GLU A 24 0.20 5.72 19.14
CA GLU A 24 0.92 5.05 18.06
C GLU A 24 2.28 4.54 18.54
N ALA A 25 3.08 5.38 19.19
CA ALA A 25 4.37 4.96 19.76
C ALA A 25 4.21 3.86 20.82
N MET A 26 3.15 3.91 21.64
CA MET A 26 2.84 2.86 22.62
C MET A 26 2.41 1.56 21.93
N TYR A 27 1.68 1.64 20.82
CA TYR A 27 1.30 0.48 20.04
C TYR A 27 2.51 -0.17 19.37
N GLU A 28 3.45 0.62 18.84
CA GLU A 28 4.71 0.09 18.31
C GLU A 28 5.50 -0.68 19.38
N GLN A 29 5.59 -0.16 20.59
CA GLN A 29 6.20 -0.87 21.72
C GLN A 29 5.46 -2.17 22.04
N PHE A 30 4.12 -2.17 21.96
CA PHE A 30 3.32 -3.38 22.14
C PHE A 30 3.62 -4.44 21.06
N LEU A 31 3.81 -4.02 19.80
CA LEU A 31 4.18 -4.92 18.70
C LEU A 31 5.58 -5.53 18.88
N GLU A 32 6.54 -4.77 19.42
CA GLU A 32 7.87 -5.29 19.78
C GLU A 32 7.82 -6.22 21.00
N ASN A 33 7.14 -5.79 22.06
CA ASN A 33 7.01 -6.53 23.31
C ASN A 33 5.73 -6.17 24.06
N ALA A 34 4.78 -7.10 24.10
CA ALA A 34 3.51 -6.90 24.82
C ALA A 34 3.66 -6.61 26.33
N ASN A 35 4.80 -6.96 26.95
CA ASN A 35 5.05 -6.72 28.38
C ASN A 35 5.63 -5.33 28.69
N SER A 36 6.07 -4.55 27.70
CA SER A 36 6.62 -3.20 27.94
C SER A 36 5.52 -2.14 28.13
N VAL A 37 4.28 -2.51 27.89
CA VAL A 37 3.11 -1.63 27.93
C VAL A 37 2.25 -1.95 29.17
N PRO A 38 1.60 -0.96 29.80
CA PRO A 38 0.70 -1.18 30.93
C PRO A 38 -0.40 -2.21 30.63
N GLU A 39 -0.86 -2.91 31.68
CA GLU A 39 -1.85 -3.98 31.56
C GLU A 39 -3.16 -3.52 30.90
N GLU A 40 -3.65 -2.32 31.21
CA GLU A 40 -4.91 -1.82 30.63
C GLU A 40 -4.81 -1.67 29.11
N TRP A 41 -3.64 -1.23 28.63
CA TRP A 41 -3.36 -1.05 27.21
C TRP A 41 -3.08 -2.36 26.50
N ARG A 42 -2.42 -3.32 27.16
CA ARG A 42 -2.20 -4.67 26.62
C ARG A 42 -3.53 -5.36 26.32
N ASP A 43 -4.50 -5.26 27.24
CA ASP A 43 -5.82 -5.84 27.06
C ASP A 43 -6.58 -5.13 25.92
N TYR A 44 -6.53 -3.79 25.90
CA TYR A 44 -7.14 -2.99 24.84
C TYR A 44 -6.59 -3.35 23.44
N PHE A 45 -5.26 -3.35 23.27
CA PHE A 45 -4.61 -3.69 22.01
C PHE A 45 -4.81 -5.14 21.60
N GLY A 46 -4.90 -6.06 22.58
CA GLY A 46 -5.28 -7.45 22.35
C GLY A 46 -6.66 -7.58 21.70
N THR A 47 -7.64 -6.76 22.08
CA THR A 47 -8.95 -6.74 21.41
C THR A 47 -8.89 -6.24 19.96
N LEU A 48 -7.92 -5.39 19.64
CA LEU A 48 -7.74 -4.82 18.31
C LEU A 48 -7.20 -5.85 17.32
N ALA A 49 -6.19 -6.62 17.73
CA ALA A 49 -5.61 -7.70 16.93
C ALA A 49 -6.64 -8.78 16.55
N VAL A 50 -7.61 -9.07 17.43
CA VAL A 50 -8.69 -10.03 17.14
C VAL A 50 -9.67 -9.51 16.07
N ARG A 51 -9.84 -8.18 15.97
CA ARG A 51 -10.72 -7.56 14.97
C ARG A 51 -10.05 -7.44 13.60
N THR A 52 -8.75 -7.22 13.57
CA THR A 52 -7.96 -7.19 12.36
C THR A 52 -7.60 -8.62 11.96
N SER A 53 -8.49 -9.28 11.22
CA SER A 53 -8.27 -10.63 10.66
C SER A 53 -7.18 -10.68 9.56
N GLN A 54 -6.42 -9.60 9.36
CA GLN A 54 -5.42 -9.45 8.30
C GLN A 54 -4.00 -9.42 8.88
N GLY A 55 -3.43 -10.61 9.10
CA GLY A 55 -1.99 -10.76 9.35
C GLY A 55 -1.45 -10.08 10.61
N ALA A 56 -0.13 -10.11 10.77
CA ALA A 56 0.54 -9.34 11.81
C ALA A 56 0.59 -7.86 11.42
N ASP A 57 0.26 -6.97 12.35
CA ASP A 57 0.30 -5.53 12.12
C ASP A 57 1.74 -5.04 11.89
N ILE A 58 1.88 -4.03 11.03
CA ILE A 58 3.16 -3.42 10.66
C ILE A 58 3.33 -2.12 11.45
N ALA A 59 4.49 -1.92 12.07
CA ALA A 59 4.81 -0.69 12.81
C ALA A 59 4.87 0.54 11.89
N HIS A 60 4.32 1.66 12.34
CA HIS A 60 4.20 2.89 11.53
C HIS A 60 5.56 3.50 11.16
N SER A 61 6.53 3.44 12.07
CA SER A 61 7.93 3.85 11.86
C SER A 61 8.56 3.16 10.64
N THR A 62 8.32 1.87 10.43
CA THR A 62 8.86 1.15 9.26
C THR A 62 8.31 1.68 7.93
N VAL A 63 7.06 2.13 7.93
CA VAL A 63 6.40 2.73 6.76
C VAL A 63 6.98 4.11 6.48
N ILE A 64 7.20 4.93 7.51
CA ILE A 64 7.85 6.24 7.40
C ILE A 64 9.25 6.07 6.80
N ASP A 65 10.07 5.18 7.35
CA ASP A 65 11.44 4.92 6.90
C ASP A 65 11.46 4.47 5.44
N HIS A 66 10.53 3.61 5.03
CA HIS A 66 10.40 3.16 3.65
C HIS A 66 10.12 4.32 2.70
N PHE A 67 9.17 5.20 3.03
CA PHE A 67 8.87 6.37 2.20
C PHE A 67 9.98 7.42 2.23
N GLU A 68 10.68 7.57 3.34
CA GLU A 68 11.85 8.45 3.42
C GLU A 68 12.95 7.95 2.48
N ARG A 69 13.24 6.64 2.47
CA ARG A 69 14.20 6.02 1.54
C ARG A 69 13.80 6.23 0.09
N LEU A 70 12.53 6.00 -0.25
CA LEU A 70 11.99 6.27 -1.61
C LEU A 70 12.15 7.75 -2.01
N GLY A 71 11.89 8.68 -1.08
CA GLY A 71 12.07 10.11 -1.30
C GLY A 71 13.53 10.51 -1.53
N ARG A 72 14.44 9.98 -0.71
CA ARG A 72 15.89 10.23 -0.81
C ARG A 72 16.50 9.63 -2.08
N ASN A 73 16.01 8.48 -2.53
CA ASN A 73 16.49 7.79 -3.72
C ASN A 73 15.86 8.28 -5.03
N ARG A 74 14.93 9.26 -5.00
CA ARG A 74 14.24 9.79 -6.19
C ARG A 74 15.18 10.28 -7.31
N PHE A 75 16.42 10.69 -6.98
CA PHE A 75 17.42 11.16 -7.96
C PHE A 75 18.52 10.15 -8.31
N LYS A 76 18.60 9.00 -7.64
CA LYS A 76 19.60 7.94 -7.91
C LYS A 76 19.00 6.59 -8.28
N ALA A 77 17.69 6.39 -8.09
CA ALA A 77 16.99 5.19 -8.48
C ALA A 77 16.76 5.17 -10.01
N GLN A 78 17.77 4.71 -10.74
CA GLN A 78 17.48 3.81 -11.85
C GLN A 78 16.71 2.65 -11.22
N VAL A 79 15.37 2.67 -11.30
CA VAL A 79 14.41 1.73 -10.71
C VAL A 79 15.11 0.46 -10.22
N GLU A 80 15.60 0.52 -8.97
CA GLU A 80 16.10 -0.68 -8.32
C GLU A 80 14.84 -1.50 -8.15
N ARG A 81 14.72 -2.53 -8.98
CA ARG A 81 13.69 -3.55 -8.87
C ARG A 81 13.97 -4.29 -7.56
N GLU A 82 13.76 -3.61 -6.44
CA GLU A 82 13.77 -4.22 -5.13
C GLU A 82 12.76 -5.36 -5.22
N SER A 83 13.24 -6.54 -4.89
CA SER A 83 12.53 -7.80 -4.84
C SER A 83 11.37 -7.67 -3.87
N ASN A 84 10.27 -7.12 -4.38
CA ASN A 84 9.03 -7.03 -3.65
C ASN A 84 8.43 -8.45 -3.68
N GLU A 85 8.90 -9.26 -2.72
CA GLU A 85 8.55 -10.67 -2.50
C GLU A 85 7.04 -10.84 -2.20
N TYR A 86 6.34 -9.72 -1.96
CA TYR A 86 4.90 -9.64 -1.71
C TYR A 86 4.06 -9.18 -2.91
N ILE A 87 4.66 -8.92 -4.09
CA ILE A 87 3.84 -8.65 -5.28
C ILE A 87 3.19 -9.97 -5.71
N SER A 88 1.95 -10.16 -5.27
CA SER A 88 1.05 -11.22 -5.70
C SER A 88 1.15 -11.34 -7.23
N ALA A 89 1.09 -12.56 -7.77
CA ALA A 89 1.10 -12.77 -9.22
C ALA A 89 0.04 -11.90 -9.94
N HIS A 90 -1.03 -11.52 -9.23
CA HIS A 90 -2.05 -10.59 -9.68
C HIS A 90 -1.54 -9.16 -9.86
N GLU A 91 -0.75 -8.63 -8.94
CA GLU A 91 -0.23 -7.25 -9.01
C GLU A 91 0.82 -7.10 -10.11
N ARG A 92 1.68 -8.11 -10.34
CA ARG A 92 2.61 -8.10 -11.50
C ARG A 92 1.85 -8.03 -12.81
N LYS A 93 0.76 -8.80 -12.92
CA LYS A 93 -0.13 -8.75 -14.07
C LYS A 93 -0.81 -7.39 -14.20
N GLN A 94 -1.26 -6.79 -13.09
CA GLN A 94 -1.87 -5.45 -13.11
C GLN A 94 -0.90 -4.37 -13.63
N ILE A 95 0.35 -4.38 -13.15
CA ILE A 95 1.38 -3.46 -13.64
C ILE A 95 1.62 -3.67 -15.14
N ARG A 96 1.76 -4.92 -15.58
CA ARG A 96 1.97 -5.24 -17.00
C ARG A 96 0.78 -4.83 -17.88
N VAL A 97 -0.45 -4.95 -17.38
CA VAL A 97 -1.66 -4.47 -18.07
C VAL A 97 -1.63 -2.94 -18.21
N LEU A 98 -1.24 -2.20 -17.18
CA LEU A 98 -1.15 -0.75 -17.24
C LEU A 98 -0.09 -0.28 -18.24
N GLU A 99 1.08 -0.93 -18.26
CA GLU A 99 2.12 -0.68 -19.27
C GLU A 99 1.57 -0.92 -20.68
N LEU A 100 0.91 -2.07 -20.90
CA LEU A 100 0.30 -2.40 -22.18
C LEU A 100 -0.71 -1.33 -22.62
N VAL A 101 -1.60 -0.91 -21.73
CA VAL A 101 -2.59 0.15 -22.03
C VAL A 101 -1.90 1.43 -22.45
N ASN A 102 -0.83 1.83 -21.76
CA ASN A 102 -0.10 3.05 -22.09
C ASN A 102 0.61 2.96 -23.45
N GLU A 103 1.21 1.82 -23.77
CA GLU A 103 1.82 1.57 -25.09
C GLU A 103 0.77 1.59 -26.21
N TYR A 104 -0.41 1.00 -26.00
CA TYR A 104 -1.50 1.09 -26.97
C TYR A 104 -2.04 2.52 -27.13
N ARG A 105 -2.08 3.32 -26.07
CA ARG A 105 -2.49 4.74 -26.15
C ARG A 105 -1.51 5.58 -26.95
N SER A 106 -0.21 5.37 -26.76
CA SER A 106 0.82 6.17 -27.40
C SER A 106 1.15 5.68 -28.83
N ARG A 107 1.23 4.36 -29.03
CA ARG A 107 1.74 3.73 -30.28
C ARG A 107 0.74 2.81 -30.98
N GLY A 108 -0.47 2.62 -30.43
CA GLY A 108 -1.48 1.72 -31.02
C GLY A 108 -1.89 2.09 -32.45
N HIS A 109 -1.76 3.36 -32.84
CA HIS A 109 -1.99 3.81 -34.22
C HIS A 109 -1.11 3.07 -35.24
N ARG A 110 0.06 2.55 -34.85
CA ARG A 110 0.94 1.76 -35.72
C ARG A 110 0.38 0.37 -36.03
N ARG A 111 -0.50 -0.16 -35.18
CA ARG A 111 -1.16 -1.46 -35.36
C ARG A 111 -2.57 -1.34 -35.92
N ALA A 112 -3.14 -0.12 -35.96
CA ALA A 112 -4.50 0.12 -36.44
C ALA A 112 -4.65 -0.15 -37.96
N GLU A 113 -5.75 -0.81 -38.34
CA GLU A 113 -6.11 -1.09 -39.72
C GLU A 113 -6.76 0.12 -40.41
N ILE A 114 -5.91 1.09 -40.76
CA ILE A 114 -6.33 2.34 -41.41
C ILE A 114 -6.25 2.29 -42.94
N ASP A 115 -5.58 1.29 -43.51
CA ASP A 115 -5.39 1.17 -44.95
C ASP A 115 -6.42 0.21 -45.57
N PRO A 116 -7.44 0.71 -46.29
CA PRO A 116 -8.43 -0.12 -46.95
C PRO A 116 -7.89 -0.85 -48.20
N LEU A 117 -6.73 -0.44 -48.72
CA LEU A 117 -6.11 -1.05 -49.91
C LEU A 117 -5.12 -2.16 -49.55
N GLY A 118 -4.67 -2.22 -48.30
CA GLY A 118 -3.76 -3.27 -47.80
C GLY A 118 -2.37 -3.26 -48.42
N LEU A 119 -1.90 -2.10 -48.87
CA LEU A 119 -0.61 -1.95 -49.55
C LEU A 119 0.53 -1.59 -48.59
N LEU A 120 0.21 -1.13 -47.38
CA LEU A 120 1.18 -0.78 -46.34
C LEU A 120 1.77 -2.02 -45.66
N GLU A 121 3.04 -2.31 -45.94
CA GLU A 121 3.84 -3.24 -45.14
C GLU A 121 4.20 -2.61 -43.78
N ARG A 122 3.71 -3.20 -42.69
CA ARG A 122 3.93 -2.69 -41.33
C ARG A 122 5.13 -3.38 -40.68
N SER A 123 6.01 -2.57 -40.09
CA SER A 123 7.11 -3.09 -39.25
C SER A 123 6.56 -3.68 -37.94
N PRO A 124 7.10 -4.81 -37.46
CA PRO A 124 6.72 -5.37 -36.17
C PRO A 124 7.07 -4.39 -35.04
N CYS A 125 6.14 -4.21 -34.10
CA CYS A 125 6.31 -3.34 -32.94
C CYS A 125 6.23 -4.22 -31.69
N ASP A 126 7.40 -4.68 -31.23
CA ASP A 126 7.54 -5.65 -30.14
C ASP A 126 7.02 -5.10 -28.80
N GLU A 127 7.01 -3.78 -28.64
CA GLU A 127 6.56 -3.07 -27.44
C GLU A 127 5.05 -3.22 -27.16
N LEU A 128 4.24 -3.61 -28.15
CA LEU A 128 2.79 -3.83 -28.03
C LEU A 128 2.42 -5.28 -27.68
N THR A 129 3.41 -6.10 -27.32
CA THR A 129 3.22 -7.50 -26.92
C THR A 129 3.56 -7.71 -25.45
N LEU A 130 2.82 -8.62 -24.80
CA LEU A 130 2.94 -8.92 -23.37
C LEU A 130 4.20 -9.71 -23.05
#